data_AF-A0A652YNR0-F1
#
_entry.id   AF-A0A652YNR0-F1
#
_cell.length_a   1.000
_cell.length_b   1.000
_cell.length_c   1.000
_cell.angle_alpha   90.00
_cell.angle_beta   90.00
_cell.angle_gamma   90.00
#
_symmetry.space_group_name_H-M   'P 1'
#
loop_
_entity.id
_entity.type
_entity.pdbx_description
1 polymer ?
#
loop_
_entity_poly.entity_id
_entity_poly.type
_entity_poly.pdbx_seq_one_letter_code
_entity_poly.pdbx_strand_id
1 'polypeptide(L)'
;MTVPGGVLGIDLPFNNLFGLAGVTAEVQAVGVPVFNDLITNMDISLPVRMKINNAFLGNNCYLGSETAPVNFHLTPTADSSPAFEVAPSGSLKVSPVKSATTDFAIPSASGCGPFGVLNPIVNWRAKAPATSGTSLNTVSTAYLFPGGIDGSDPLDDLGGGTGSLGSSGSSGS
;
A
#
# COMPACT_ATOMS: atom_id res chain seq x y z
N MET A 1 9.45 10.21 -8.92
CA MET A 1 10.88 10.01 -9.26
C MET A 1 10.94 9.35 -10.63
N THR A 2 11.61 9.96 -11.60
CA THR A 2 11.70 9.47 -12.99
C THR A 2 13.01 8.72 -13.15
N VAL A 3 12.97 7.45 -13.58
CA VAL A 3 14.18 6.64 -13.79
C VAL A 3 14.72 6.89 -15.21
N PRO A 4 15.93 7.43 -15.38
CA PRO A 4 16.58 7.51 -16.69
C PRO A 4 16.84 6.10 -17.25
N GLY A 5 16.44 5.82 -18.50
CA GLY A 5 16.70 4.55 -19.18
C GLY A 5 15.48 3.65 -19.46
N GLY A 6 14.26 4.12 -19.15
CA GLY A 6 13.01 3.49 -19.62
C GLY A 6 12.88 2.01 -19.25
N VAL A 7 12.23 1.24 -20.13
CA VAL A 7 11.87 -0.20 -20.12
C VAL A 7 12.99 -1.23 -20.24
N LEU A 8 14.07 -0.89 -20.96
CA LEU A 8 15.07 -1.89 -21.37
C LEU A 8 16.54 -1.48 -21.17
N GLY A 9 16.87 -0.26 -20.70
CA GLY A 9 18.27 0.12 -20.41
C GLY A 9 19.16 0.22 -21.65
N ILE A 10 18.57 0.10 -22.84
CA ILE A 10 19.15 0.33 -24.16
C ILE A 10 18.37 1.48 -24.79
N ASP A 11 19.09 2.51 -25.22
CA ASP A 11 18.56 3.66 -25.95
C ASP A 11 18.22 3.20 -27.38
N LEU A 12 17.08 2.52 -27.52
CA LEU A 12 16.55 2.15 -28.82
C LEU A 12 16.04 3.42 -29.51
N PRO A 13 16.22 3.58 -30.84
CA PRO A 13 15.88 4.78 -31.62
C PRO A 13 14.37 5.06 -31.73
N PHE A 14 13.59 4.49 -30.82
CA PHE A 14 12.16 4.54 -30.70
C PHE A 14 11.76 5.38 -29.50
N ASN A 15 12.24 6.63 -29.44
CA ASN A 15 11.79 7.68 -28.51
C ASN A 15 10.29 7.51 -28.20
N ASN A 16 9.97 6.91 -27.05
CA ASN A 16 8.60 6.69 -26.55
C ASN A 16 7.71 5.62 -27.23
N LEU A 17 8.23 4.60 -27.93
CA LEU A 17 7.37 3.64 -28.65
C LEU A 17 6.47 2.74 -27.75
N PHE A 18 6.65 2.76 -26.44
CA PHE A 18 5.73 2.10 -25.48
C PHE A 18 5.22 3.02 -24.37
N GLY A 19 5.46 4.34 -24.43
CA GLY A 19 5.00 5.30 -23.42
C GLY A 19 5.15 4.87 -21.94
N LEU A 20 6.21 4.12 -21.60
CA LEU A 20 6.57 3.78 -20.21
C LEU A 20 7.20 4.98 -19.47
N ALA A 21 7.28 6.15 -20.11
CA ALA A 21 7.52 7.42 -19.46
C ALA A 21 6.25 7.87 -18.72
N GLY A 22 5.96 7.23 -17.58
CA GLY A 22 4.74 7.48 -16.81
C GLY A 22 4.21 6.21 -16.16
N VAL A 23 5.05 5.55 -15.36
CA VAL A 23 4.63 4.42 -14.53
C VAL A 23 4.49 4.94 -13.11
N THR A 24 3.27 4.93 -12.58
CA THR A 24 3.02 5.16 -11.16
C THR A 24 2.60 3.86 -10.50
N ALA A 25 2.95 3.69 -9.23
CA ALA A 25 2.51 2.57 -8.42
C ALA A 25 1.62 3.10 -7.31
N GLU A 26 0.47 2.45 -7.13
CA GLU A 26 -0.47 2.74 -6.06
C GLU A 26 -0.51 1.54 -5.11
N VAL A 27 -0.28 1.79 -3.83
CA VAL A 27 -0.31 0.76 -2.79
C VAL A 27 -1.75 0.57 -2.35
N GLN A 28 -2.27 -0.65 -2.46
CA GLN A 28 -3.63 -1.02 -2.08
C GLN A 28 -3.56 -2.07 -0.98
N ALA A 29 -4.18 -1.79 0.17
CA ALA A 29 -4.34 -2.79 1.21
C ALA A 29 -5.26 -3.92 0.70
N VAL A 30 -4.85 -5.17 0.93
CA VAL A 30 -5.64 -6.36 0.57
C VAL A 30 -6.03 -7.20 1.78
N GLY A 31 -5.70 -6.71 2.98
CA GLY A 31 -6.07 -7.31 4.25
C GLY A 31 -5.99 -6.28 5.38
N VAL A 32 -6.43 -6.70 6.56
CA VAL A 32 -6.43 -5.86 7.77
C VAL A 32 -4.99 -5.62 8.23
N PRO A 33 -4.56 -4.37 8.44
CA PRO A 33 -3.26 -4.07 9.04
C PRO A 33 -3.21 -4.62 10.48
N VAL A 34 -2.06 -5.15 10.88
CA VAL A 34 -1.86 -5.71 12.23
C VAL A 34 -0.82 -4.88 12.97
N PHE A 35 -1.13 -4.48 14.20
CA PHE A 35 -0.13 -3.96 15.12
C PHE A 35 0.59 -5.14 15.78
N ASN A 36 1.91 -5.23 15.60
CA ASN A 36 2.68 -6.36 16.09
C ASN A 36 3.04 -6.22 17.58
N ASP A 37 2.82 -5.04 18.15
CA ASP A 37 3.09 -4.69 19.54
C ASP A 37 2.06 -3.63 20.02
N LEU A 38 2.32 -2.98 21.15
CA LEU A 38 1.57 -1.82 21.63
C LEU A 38 1.39 -0.80 20.50
N ILE A 39 0.17 -0.27 20.37
CA ILE A 39 -0.16 0.70 19.32
C ILE A 39 0.76 1.92 19.32
N THR A 40 1.28 2.32 20.48
CA THR A 40 2.24 3.44 20.62
C THR A 40 3.60 3.16 19.97
N ASN A 41 3.95 1.89 19.78
CA ASN A 41 5.21 1.49 19.17
C ASN A 41 5.15 1.56 17.66
N MET A 42 3.98 1.76 17.04
CA MET A 42 3.83 1.98 15.59
C MET A 42 4.50 0.91 14.71
N ASP A 43 4.64 -0.31 15.26
CA ASP A 43 5.08 -1.50 14.54
C ASP A 43 3.87 -2.15 13.85
N ILE A 44 3.86 -2.07 12.52
CA ILE A 44 2.68 -2.41 11.70
C ILE A 44 3.04 -3.38 10.58
N SER A 45 2.29 -4.47 10.50
CA SER A 45 2.27 -5.38 9.36
C SER A 45 1.13 -4.99 8.42
N LEU A 46 1.46 -4.68 7.16
CA LEU A 46 0.50 -4.25 6.14
C LEU A 46 0.54 -5.18 4.92
N PRO A 47 -0.49 -6.01 4.73
CA PRO A 47 -0.64 -6.81 3.51
C PRO A 47 -1.18 -5.95 2.37
N VAL A 48 -0.38 -5.77 1.31
CA VAL A 48 -0.73 -4.92 0.16
C VAL A 48 -0.56 -5.63 -1.18
N ARG A 49 -1.19 -5.07 -2.21
CA ARG A 49 -0.78 -5.22 -3.61
C ARG A 49 -0.42 -3.86 -4.17
N MET A 50 0.47 -3.81 -5.14
CA MET A 50 0.83 -2.56 -5.82
C MET A 50 0.21 -2.56 -7.22
N LYS A 51 -0.74 -1.65 -7.46
CA LYS A 51 -1.29 -1.42 -8.79
C LYS A 51 -0.33 -0.58 -9.61
N ILE A 52 0.07 -1.08 -10.76
CA ILE A 52 0.96 -0.37 -11.67
C ILE A 52 0.11 0.33 -12.72
N ASN A 53 0.01 1.65 -12.59
CA ASN A 53 -0.77 2.49 -13.47
C ASN A 53 0.09 2.92 -14.66
N ASN A 54 -0.25 2.40 -15.84
CA ASN A 54 0.31 2.83 -17.12
C ASN A 54 -0.65 2.47 -18.25
N ALA A 55 -0.80 3.36 -19.23
CA ALA A 55 -1.75 3.21 -20.33
C ALA A 55 -1.55 1.90 -21.13
N PHE A 56 -0.32 1.40 -21.23
CA PHE A 56 0.02 0.19 -21.99
C PHE A 56 -0.15 -1.10 -21.18
N LEU A 57 -0.09 -1.01 -19.85
CA LEU A 57 -0.24 -2.16 -18.95
C LEU A 57 -1.71 -2.47 -18.65
N GLY A 58 -2.62 -1.53 -18.94
CA GLY A 58 -4.03 -1.64 -18.62
C GLY A 58 -4.32 -1.48 -17.13
N ASN A 59 -5.60 -1.62 -16.76
CA ASN A 59 -6.08 -1.30 -15.41
C ASN A 59 -5.87 -2.42 -14.38
N ASN A 60 -5.38 -3.59 -14.82
CA ASN A 60 -5.30 -4.80 -14.00
C ASN A 60 -3.86 -5.26 -13.77
N CYS A 61 -2.88 -4.38 -13.93
CA CYS A 61 -1.48 -4.71 -13.71
C CYS A 61 -1.12 -4.55 -12.23
N TYR A 62 -0.77 -5.65 -11.55
CA TYR A 62 -0.45 -5.67 -10.13
C TYR A 62 0.85 -6.41 -9.83
N LEU A 63 1.60 -5.94 -8.84
CA LEU A 63 2.58 -6.75 -8.10
C LEU A 63 1.93 -7.25 -6.81
N GLY A 64 1.93 -8.57 -6.62
CA GLY A 64 1.15 -9.24 -5.59
C GLY A 64 -0.33 -9.40 -5.95
N SER A 65 -1.06 -10.12 -5.11
CA SER A 65 -2.50 -10.35 -5.20
C SER A 65 -3.12 -10.41 -3.81
N GLU A 66 -4.45 -10.53 -3.74
CA GLU A 66 -5.15 -10.74 -2.45
C GLU A 66 -4.74 -12.05 -1.77
N THR A 67 -4.45 -13.10 -2.55
CA THR A 67 -4.02 -14.42 -2.03
C THR A 67 -2.51 -14.54 -1.85
N ALA A 68 -1.72 -13.65 -2.47
CA ALA A 68 -0.28 -13.59 -2.36
C ALA A 68 0.15 -12.12 -2.26
N PRO A 69 -0.09 -11.47 -1.10
CA PRO A 69 0.24 -10.06 -0.89
C PRO A 69 1.75 -9.84 -0.78
N VAL A 70 2.15 -8.58 -0.97
CA VAL A 70 3.40 -8.05 -0.45
C VAL A 70 3.13 -7.68 1.01
N ASN A 71 3.84 -8.31 1.93
CA ASN A 71 3.70 -8.04 3.36
C ASN A 71 4.77 -7.04 3.80
N PHE A 72 4.39 -5.79 4.02
CA PHE A 72 5.29 -4.80 4.60
C PHE A 72 5.27 -4.90 6.12
N HIS A 73 6.41 -5.22 6.73
CA HIS A 73 6.60 -5.16 8.16
C HIS A 73 7.31 -3.85 8.52
N LEU A 74 6.54 -2.81 8.78
CA LEU A 74 7.04 -1.46 9.00
C LEU A 74 7.44 -1.26 10.46
N THR A 75 8.73 -1.36 10.74
CA THR A 75 9.27 -1.13 12.07
C THR A 75 9.76 0.32 12.17
N PRO A 76 9.30 1.11 13.17
CA PRO A 76 9.76 2.48 13.34
C PRO A 76 11.25 2.54 13.63
N THR A 77 11.91 3.56 13.07
CA THR A 77 13.35 3.76 13.25
C THR A 77 13.61 4.64 14.47
N ALA A 78 14.70 4.34 15.20
CA ALA A 78 15.10 5.09 16.40
C ALA A 78 15.53 6.54 16.12
N ASP A 79 15.78 6.88 14.85
CA ASP A 79 16.35 8.17 14.42
C ASP A 79 15.29 9.30 14.29
N SER A 80 14.13 9.13 14.92
CA SER A 80 13.14 10.19 15.07
C SER A 80 12.37 10.06 16.37
N SER A 81 12.35 11.14 17.14
CA SER A 81 11.34 11.33 18.18
C SER A 81 10.07 11.87 17.49
N PRO A 82 8.99 11.08 17.36
CA PRO A 82 7.74 11.61 16.84
C PRO A 82 7.20 12.69 17.79
N ALA A 83 6.58 13.72 17.23
CA ALA A 83 5.80 14.68 18.00
C ALA A 83 4.38 14.15 18.18
N PHE A 84 3.81 14.44 19.35
CA PHE A 84 2.47 14.07 19.74
C PHE A 84 1.63 15.34 19.86
N GLU A 85 0.55 15.42 19.08
CA GLU A 85 -0.36 16.56 19.06
C GLU A 85 -1.79 16.05 19.25
N VAL A 86 -2.50 16.58 20.26
CA VAL A 86 -3.93 16.30 20.42
C VAL A 86 -4.70 17.24 19.51
N ALA A 87 -5.36 16.69 18.51
CA ALA A 87 -6.20 17.46 17.59
C ALA A 87 -7.48 17.94 18.31
N PRO A 88 -8.14 19.00 17.82
CA PRO A 88 -9.40 19.49 18.39
C PRO A 88 -10.53 18.43 18.43
N SER A 89 -10.47 17.43 17.55
CA SER A 89 -11.38 16.27 17.52
C SER A 89 -11.12 15.24 18.65
N GLY A 90 -10.12 15.46 19.50
CA GLY A 90 -9.68 14.51 20.52
C GLY A 90 -8.79 13.39 19.98
N SER A 91 -8.52 13.34 18.68
CA SER A 91 -7.58 12.37 18.10
C SER A 91 -6.14 12.75 18.39
N LEU A 92 -5.29 11.76 18.70
CA LEU A 92 -3.86 11.93 18.87
C LEU A 92 -3.16 11.77 17.51
N LYS A 93 -2.55 12.85 17.03
CA LYS A 93 -1.68 12.86 15.85
C LYS A 93 -0.25 12.58 16.27
N VAL A 94 0.39 11.64 15.58
CA VAL A 94 1.79 11.23 15.78
C VAL A 94 2.54 11.46 14.48
N SER A 95 3.52 12.37 14.49
CA SER A 95 4.28 12.72 13.28
C SER A 95 5.65 13.33 13.60
N PRO A 96 6.70 13.07 12.80
CA PRO A 96 6.75 12.04 11.76
C PRO A 96 6.96 10.65 12.38
N VAL A 97 6.31 9.63 11.84
CA VAL A 97 6.63 8.22 12.09
C VAL A 97 7.51 7.75 10.94
N LYS A 98 8.82 7.59 11.20
CA LYS A 98 9.74 7.01 10.22
C LYS A 98 9.76 5.51 10.44
N SER A 99 9.57 4.73 9.40
CA SER A 99 9.60 3.26 9.48
C SER A 99 10.42 2.68 8.34
N ALA A 100 11.06 1.56 8.62
CA ALA A 100 11.87 0.82 7.66
C ALA A 100 11.44 -0.64 7.63
N THR A 101 11.64 -1.26 6.47
CA THR A 101 11.47 -2.70 6.28
C THR A 101 12.45 -3.19 5.23
N THR A 102 12.99 -4.38 5.43
CA THR A 102 13.94 -5.03 4.52
C THR A 102 13.53 -6.47 4.27
N ASP A 103 14.00 -7.04 3.17
CA ASP A 103 13.85 -8.45 2.83
C ASP A 103 12.39 -8.95 2.75
N PHE A 104 11.46 -8.04 2.46
CA PHE A 104 10.08 -8.41 2.14
C PHE A 104 10.00 -9.05 0.73
N ALA A 105 9.14 -10.05 0.59
CA ALA A 105 8.92 -10.69 -0.70
C ALA A 105 8.10 -9.80 -1.63
N ILE A 106 8.51 -9.74 -2.90
CA ILE A 106 7.72 -9.13 -3.98
C ILE A 106 7.27 -10.27 -4.90
N PRO A 107 5.98 -10.60 -4.94
CA PRO A 107 5.45 -11.58 -5.88
C PRO A 107 5.54 -11.10 -7.33
N SER A 108 5.46 -12.04 -8.26
CA SER A 108 5.41 -11.75 -9.69
C SER A 108 4.22 -10.86 -10.05
N ALA A 109 4.43 -10.03 -11.07
CA ALA A 109 3.42 -9.21 -11.70
C ALA A 109 2.34 -10.08 -12.36
N SER A 110 1.10 -9.59 -12.32
CA SER A 110 -0.06 -10.22 -12.93
C SER A 110 -0.93 -9.19 -13.64
N GLY A 111 -1.65 -9.63 -14.68
CA GLY A 111 -2.63 -8.82 -15.41
C GLY A 111 -2.08 -7.62 -16.20
N CYS A 112 -0.78 -7.58 -16.47
CA CYS A 112 -0.13 -6.50 -17.20
C CYS A 112 -0.22 -6.71 -18.72
N GLY A 113 -0.94 -5.82 -19.40
CA GLY A 113 -1.24 -5.87 -20.83
C GLY A 113 -2.35 -6.87 -21.18
N PRO A 114 -2.79 -6.92 -22.46
CA PRO A 114 -3.78 -7.89 -22.91
C PRO A 114 -3.35 -9.31 -22.57
N PHE A 115 -4.17 -10.05 -21.83
CA PHE A 115 -3.87 -11.41 -21.38
C PHE A 115 -2.57 -11.58 -20.56
N GLY A 116 -2.02 -10.51 -19.98
CA GLY A 116 -0.80 -10.59 -19.14
C GLY A 116 0.51 -10.69 -19.91
N VAL A 117 0.53 -10.41 -21.23
CA VAL A 117 1.73 -10.52 -22.07
C VAL A 117 2.88 -9.60 -21.64
N LEU A 118 2.60 -8.57 -20.85
CA LEU A 118 3.59 -7.62 -20.33
C LEU A 118 4.02 -7.94 -18.89
N ASN A 119 3.55 -9.04 -18.28
CA ASN A 119 4.05 -9.47 -16.96
C ASN A 119 5.57 -9.64 -16.94
N PRO A 120 6.24 -10.27 -17.94
CA PRO A 120 7.69 -10.49 -17.91
C PRO A 120 8.49 -9.19 -17.86
N ILE A 121 8.05 -8.16 -18.59
CA ILE A 121 8.75 -6.88 -18.66
C ILE A 121 8.55 -6.05 -17.38
N VAL A 122 7.36 -6.14 -16.76
CA VAL A 122 7.10 -5.54 -15.44
C VAL A 122 7.93 -6.23 -14.37
N ASN A 123 7.97 -7.57 -14.37
CA ASN A 123 8.83 -8.37 -13.49
C ASN A 123 10.29 -7.98 -13.59
N TRP A 124 10.81 -7.90 -14.81
CA TRP A 124 12.20 -7.51 -15.05
C TRP A 124 12.52 -6.12 -14.50
N ARG A 125 11.58 -5.17 -14.62
CA ARG A 125 11.75 -3.80 -14.09
C ARG A 125 11.64 -3.70 -12.59
N ALA A 126 10.64 -4.38 -12.02
CA ALA A 126 10.42 -4.41 -10.58
C ALA A 126 11.43 -5.31 -9.86
N LYS A 127 12.28 -6.04 -10.60
CA LYS A 127 13.13 -7.12 -10.10
C LYS A 127 12.32 -8.17 -9.33
N ALA A 128 11.12 -8.47 -9.84
CA ALA A 128 10.19 -9.44 -9.26
C ALA A 128 10.20 -10.76 -10.07
N PRO A 129 9.94 -11.91 -9.43
CA PRO A 129 9.73 -12.07 -8.00
C PRO A 129 11.04 -11.87 -7.21
N ALA A 130 10.94 -11.28 -6.03
CA ALA A 130 12.06 -11.09 -5.11
C ALA A 130 11.73 -11.75 -3.77
N THR A 131 12.73 -12.37 -3.15
CA THR A 131 12.62 -12.97 -1.81
C THR A 131 13.58 -12.35 -0.79
N SER A 132 14.48 -11.47 -1.24
CA SER A 132 15.50 -10.81 -0.43
C SER A 132 16.07 -9.59 -1.16
N GLY A 133 16.77 -8.71 -0.46
CA GLY A 133 17.43 -7.53 -1.05
C GLY A 133 16.46 -6.39 -1.42
N THR A 134 15.24 -6.46 -0.89
CA THR A 134 14.24 -5.41 -0.96
C THR A 134 14.36 -4.51 0.27
N SER A 135 14.07 -3.23 0.11
CA SER A 135 14.12 -2.27 1.21
C SER A 135 13.12 -1.16 0.97
N LEU A 136 12.45 -0.72 2.03
CA LEU A 136 11.52 0.40 1.98
C LEU A 136 11.71 1.25 3.24
N ASN A 137 11.91 2.55 3.04
CA ASN A 137 11.88 3.55 4.09
C ASN A 137 10.68 4.44 3.83
N THR A 138 9.88 4.68 4.85
CA THR A 138 8.68 5.52 4.77
C THR A 138 8.66 6.55 5.88
N VAL A 139 7.95 7.64 5.63
CA VAL A 139 7.61 8.65 6.62
C VAL A 139 6.11 8.83 6.57
N SER A 140 5.44 8.56 7.68
CA SER A 140 3.99 8.63 7.79
C SER A 140 3.57 9.54 8.94
N THR A 141 2.30 9.92 8.89
CA THR A 141 1.58 10.57 10.00
C THR A 141 0.53 9.58 10.46
N ALA A 142 0.52 9.24 11.75
CA ALA A 142 -0.51 8.39 12.32
C ALA A 142 -1.54 9.26 13.06
N TYR A 143 -2.81 8.86 12.96
CA TYR A 143 -3.92 9.46 13.71
C TYR A 143 -4.58 8.36 14.53
N LEU A 144 -4.59 8.55 15.85
CA LEU A 144 -5.20 7.64 16.81
C LEU A 144 -6.48 8.30 17.30
N PHE A 145 -7.63 7.72 16.98
CA PHE A 145 -8.92 8.22 17.43
C PHE A 145 -9.29 7.51 18.73
N PRO A 146 -9.70 8.23 19.79
CA PRO A 146 -10.30 7.58 20.95
C PRO A 146 -11.56 6.86 20.46
N GLY A 147 -11.63 5.54 20.68
CA GLY A 147 -12.82 4.78 20.34
C GLY A 147 -14.02 5.34 21.07
N GLY A 148 -15.07 5.72 20.34
CA GLY A 148 -16.37 5.97 20.93
C GLY A 148 -16.88 4.69 21.57
N ILE A 149 -17.49 4.79 22.75
CA ILE A 149 -18.26 3.71 23.38
C ILE A 149 -19.48 3.29 22.54
N ASP A 150 -19.80 4.06 21.50
CA ASP A 150 -20.78 3.75 20.46
C ASP A 150 -20.01 3.59 19.15
N GLY A 151 -20.09 2.40 18.55
CA GLY A 151 -19.29 1.97 17.39
C GLY A 151 -19.60 2.67 16.06
N SER A 152 -19.48 4.00 16.01
CA SER A 152 -19.42 4.75 14.76
C SER A 152 -17.99 4.69 14.21
N ASP A 153 -17.82 4.04 13.06
CA ASP A 153 -16.57 4.05 12.31
C ASP A 153 -16.29 5.49 11.86
N PRO A 154 -15.13 6.10 12.19
CA PRO A 154 -14.78 7.43 11.71
C PRO A 154 -14.71 7.55 10.17
N LEU A 155 -14.71 6.43 9.43
CA LEU A 155 -14.85 6.43 7.97
C LEU A 155 -16.28 6.69 7.49
N ASP A 156 -17.30 6.45 8.32
CA ASP A 156 -18.70 6.72 7.98
C ASP A 156 -18.97 8.22 7.77
N ASP A 157 -18.20 9.08 8.45
CA ASP A 157 -18.35 10.54 8.41
C ASP A 157 -17.57 11.19 7.23
N LEU A 158 -16.78 10.42 6.48
CA LEU A 158 -16.05 10.88 5.29
C LEU A 158 -16.87 10.83 3.99
N GLY A 159 -18.19 10.63 4.07
CA GLY A 159 -19.11 10.80 2.95
C GLY A 159 -19.10 9.67 1.91
N GLY A 160 -18.60 8.48 2.26
CA GLY A 160 -18.67 7.28 1.43
C GLY A 160 -19.97 6.51 1.69
N GLY A 161 -21.10 7.01 1.20
CA GLY A 161 -22.39 6.34 1.36
C GLY A 161 -22.40 4.93 0.75
N THR A 162 -22.53 3.89 1.59
CA THR A 162 -23.40 2.71 1.41
C THR A 162 -23.44 1.91 2.72
N GLY A 163 -24.10 2.47 3.74
CA GLY A 163 -24.45 1.73 4.95
C GLY A 163 -25.48 0.65 4.61
N SER A 164 -25.02 -0.61 4.66
CA SER A 164 -25.86 -1.80 4.49
C SER A 164 -26.88 -1.87 5.63
N LEU A 165 -28.15 -1.68 5.29
CA LEU A 165 -29.29 -2.03 6.13
C LEU A 165 -29.27 -3.53 6.42
N GLY A 166 -29.37 -3.92 7.70
CA GLY A 166 -29.99 -5.18 8.06
C GLY A 166 -29.30 -5.96 9.17
N SER A 167 -29.88 -5.92 10.37
CA SER A 167 -30.48 -7.11 10.98
C SER A 167 -31.32 -6.70 12.18
N SER A 168 -32.63 -6.67 11.99
CA SER A 168 -33.62 -6.64 13.06
C SER A 168 -33.55 -7.95 13.84
N GLY A 169 -33.21 -7.86 15.13
CA GLY A 169 -33.36 -8.95 16.07
C GLY A 169 -34.85 -9.23 16.32
N SER A 170 -35.27 -10.46 16.03
CA SER A 170 -36.59 -10.97 16.42
C SER A 170 -36.46 -11.65 17.78
N SER A 171 -36.94 -10.98 18.84
CA SER A 171 -37.11 -11.60 20.15
C SER A 171 -38.50 -12.26 20.20
N GLY A 172 -38.52 -13.59 20.06
CA GLY A 172 -39.68 -14.41 20.39
C GLY A 172 -39.77 -14.63 21.90
N SER A 173 -40.95 -14.41 22.46
CA SER A 173 -41.41 -14.93 23.75
C SER A 173 -42.88 -15.31 23.60
#